data_AF-A0A957AKR8-F1
#
_entry.id   AF-A0A957AKR8-F1
#
_cell.length_a   1.000
_cell.length_b   1.000
_cell.length_c   1.000
_cell.angle_alpha   90.00
_cell.angle_beta   90.00
_cell.angle_gamma   90.00
#
_symmetry.space_group_name_H-M   'P 1'
#
loop_
_entity.id
_entity.type
_entity.pdbx_description
1 polymer ?
#
loop_
_entity_poly.entity_id
_entity_poly.type
_entity_poly.pdbx_seq_one_letter_code
_entity_poly.pdbx_strand_id
1 'polypeptide(L)'
;MSSTNRDWPSQDSKGYAAATLSGDTDATSTEQKVTERAEPQPTARTCPWCDSPNVQLVQRGYAGLTDERDQFLICASCQRTTFEIVAKSSREMRMGRYKTGDLYQDRAQNTRYTISRVLRSGSNEFLLYLKPWREQPDRSVT
;
A
#
# COMPACT_ATOMS: atom_id res chain seq x y z
N MET A 1 16.76 -43.92 -26.06
CA MET A 1 15.73 -43.31 -25.20
C MET A 1 15.33 -41.98 -25.82
N SER A 2 14.02 -41.80 -25.90
CA SER A 2 13.24 -40.94 -26.78
C SER A 2 13.65 -39.47 -26.93
N SER A 3 13.71 -39.04 -28.19
CA SER A 3 13.50 -37.65 -28.63
C SER A 3 12.00 -37.37 -28.69
N THR A 4 11.54 -36.20 -28.24
CA THR A 4 10.23 -35.66 -28.66
C THR A 4 10.30 -34.14 -28.77
N ASN A 5 10.50 -33.68 -30.00
CA ASN A 5 9.92 -32.43 -30.52
C ASN A 5 8.40 -32.52 -30.37
N ARG A 6 7.73 -31.40 -30.09
CA ARG A 6 6.27 -31.30 -30.22
C ARG A 6 5.92 -30.19 -31.19
N ASP A 7 5.50 -30.68 -32.35
CA ASP A 7 4.82 -30.02 -33.45
C ASP A 7 3.63 -29.16 -33.01
N TRP A 8 3.52 -28.02 -33.69
CA TRP A 8 2.39 -27.12 -33.70
C TRP A 8 1.38 -27.60 -34.77
N PRO A 9 0.08 -27.76 -34.48
CA PRO A 9 -0.86 -28.15 -35.52
C PRO A 9 -1.32 -26.96 -36.38
N SER A 10 -1.32 -27.26 -37.68
CA SER A 10 -1.78 -26.49 -38.83
C SER A 10 -3.26 -26.10 -38.75
N GLN A 11 -3.59 -24.91 -39.26
CA GLN A 11 -4.96 -24.44 -39.45
C GLN A 11 -5.46 -24.85 -40.84
N ASP A 12 -6.40 -25.79 -40.90
CA ASP A 12 -7.12 -26.10 -42.13
C ASP A 12 -8.39 -25.27 -42.25
N SER A 13 -8.56 -24.72 -43.45
CA SER A 13 -9.67 -23.92 -43.92
C SER A 13 -10.73 -24.84 -44.56
N LYS A 14 -12.02 -24.61 -44.29
CA LYS A 14 -13.15 -25.00 -45.16
C LYS A 14 -14.46 -24.36 -44.66
N GLY A 15 -15.05 -23.53 -45.51
CA GLY A 15 -16.41 -22.99 -45.32
C GLY A 15 -17.46 -23.82 -46.05
N TYR A 16 -18.70 -23.80 -45.54
CA TYR A 16 -19.93 -24.13 -46.25
C TYR A 16 -21.10 -23.33 -45.64
N ALA A 17 -22.11 -23.08 -46.46
CA ALA A 17 -23.13 -22.04 -46.32
C ALA A 17 -24.39 -22.41 -45.51
N ALA A 18 -25.04 -21.33 -45.03
CA ALA A 18 -26.49 -21.03 -44.94
C ALA A 18 -27.50 -22.07 -44.39
N ALA A 19 -28.19 -21.66 -43.30
CA ALA A 19 -29.63 -21.87 -43.13
C ALA A 19 -30.22 -20.79 -42.18
N THR A 20 -31.18 -20.03 -42.68
CA THR A 20 -32.06 -19.09 -41.96
C THR A 20 -33.17 -19.85 -41.25
N LEU A 21 -33.47 -19.53 -39.98
CA LEU A 21 -34.83 -19.61 -39.42
C LEU A 21 -35.02 -18.59 -38.29
N SER A 22 -36.13 -17.86 -38.40
CA SER A 22 -36.65 -16.83 -37.52
C SER A 22 -37.04 -17.34 -36.13
N GLY A 23 -36.92 -16.48 -35.13
CA GLY A 23 -37.45 -16.69 -33.79
C GLY A 23 -37.57 -15.36 -33.06
N ASP A 24 -38.77 -14.78 -33.12
CA ASP A 24 -39.16 -13.62 -32.32
C ASP A 24 -39.28 -14.04 -30.85
N THR A 25 -38.52 -13.39 -29.97
CA THR A 25 -38.89 -13.27 -28.55
C THR A 25 -38.45 -11.91 -28.03
N ASP A 26 -39.46 -11.08 -27.77
CA ASP A 26 -39.42 -9.92 -26.89
C ASP A 26 -38.78 -10.27 -25.55
N ALA A 27 -37.73 -9.55 -25.17
CA ALA A 27 -37.27 -9.47 -23.79
C ALA A 27 -36.73 -8.05 -23.52
N THR A 28 -37.65 -7.19 -23.11
CA THR A 28 -37.37 -5.97 -22.36
C THR A 28 -36.61 -6.32 -21.07
N SER A 29 -35.77 -5.39 -20.59
CA SER A 29 -35.10 -5.40 -19.27
C SER A 29 -33.85 -6.29 -19.22
N THR A 30 -32.64 -5.74 -19.06
CA THR A 30 -32.24 -5.05 -17.82
C THR A 30 -30.96 -4.27 -18.09
N GLU A 31 -31.04 -2.93 -17.97
CA GLU A 31 -29.86 -2.09 -17.77
C GLU A 31 -29.14 -2.59 -16.51
N GLN A 32 -27.98 -3.23 -16.69
CA GLN A 32 -27.06 -3.47 -15.61
C GLN A 32 -26.47 -2.12 -15.20
N LYS A 33 -27.17 -1.43 -14.29
CA LYS A 33 -26.61 -0.36 -13.48
C LYS A 33 -25.52 -0.99 -12.63
N VAL A 34 -24.31 -1.06 -13.19
CA VAL A 34 -23.06 -1.31 -12.46
C VAL A 34 -23.04 -0.25 -11.37
N THR A 35 -23.41 -0.67 -10.16
CA THR A 35 -23.27 0.17 -8.99
C THR A 35 -21.78 0.27 -8.78
N GLU A 36 -21.21 1.34 -9.32
CA GLU A 36 -19.86 1.81 -9.06
C GLU A 36 -19.71 1.80 -7.55
N ARG A 37 -19.03 0.76 -7.07
CA ARG A 37 -18.77 0.55 -5.66
C ARG A 37 -17.80 1.66 -5.32
N ALA A 38 -18.33 2.80 -4.87
CA ALA A 38 -17.54 3.98 -4.54
C ALA A 38 -16.34 3.51 -3.73
N GLU A 39 -15.16 3.51 -4.36
CA GLU A 39 -13.93 3.25 -3.65
C GLU A 39 -13.91 4.28 -2.52
N PRO A 40 -13.75 3.85 -1.25
CA PRO A 40 -13.67 4.79 -0.16
C PRO A 40 -12.54 5.76 -0.49
N GLN A 41 -12.91 6.98 -0.86
CA GLN A 41 -11.96 8.03 -1.19
C GLN A 41 -11.00 8.11 -0.02
N PRO A 42 -9.69 7.87 -0.23
CA PRO A 42 -8.74 7.92 0.87
C PRO A 42 -8.89 9.29 1.50
N THR A 43 -9.29 9.33 2.78
CA THR A 43 -9.39 10.58 3.53
C THR A 43 -8.10 11.35 3.30
N ALA A 44 -8.21 12.52 2.67
CA ALA A 44 -7.06 13.30 2.25
C ALA A 44 -6.14 13.48 3.46
N ARG A 45 -4.93 12.92 3.38
CA ARG A 45 -3.99 12.97 4.50
C ARG A 45 -3.47 14.38 4.65
N THR A 46 -3.22 14.79 5.88
CA THR A 46 -2.61 16.08 6.20
C THR A 46 -1.28 15.87 6.89
N CYS A 47 -0.39 16.85 6.74
CA CYS A 47 0.90 16.84 7.39
C CYS A 47 0.72 16.91 8.91
N PRO A 48 1.29 15.97 9.68
CA PRO A 48 1.12 15.98 11.11
C PRO A 48 2.03 16.98 11.83
N TRP A 49 2.52 18.03 11.16
CA TRP A 49 3.32 19.09 11.78
C TRP A 49 2.79 20.49 11.48
N CYS A 50 2.24 20.70 10.29
CA CYS A 50 1.69 21.99 9.87
C CYS A 50 0.24 21.89 9.37
N ASP A 51 -0.36 20.69 9.47
CA ASP A 51 -1.71 20.36 9.05
C ASP A 51 -2.01 20.65 7.56
N SER A 52 -0.99 20.94 6.75
CA SER A 52 -1.09 21.15 5.31
C SER A 52 -1.57 19.88 4.58
N PRO A 53 -2.52 19.99 3.64
CA PRO A 53 -2.94 18.87 2.80
C PRO A 53 -1.93 18.52 1.70
N ASN A 54 -0.90 19.36 1.50
CA ASN A 54 0.12 19.15 0.46
C ASN A 54 1.15 18.11 0.92
N VAL A 55 0.72 16.85 0.97
CA VAL A 55 1.55 15.71 1.35
C VAL A 55 1.57 14.65 0.26
N GLN A 56 2.75 14.06 0.06
CA GLN A 56 2.94 12.89 -0.78
C GLN A 56 3.20 11.68 0.12
N LEU A 57 2.38 10.65 -0.01
CA LEU A 57 2.62 9.36 0.64
C LEU A 57 3.59 8.54 -0.20
N VAL A 58 4.70 8.16 0.42
CA VAL A 58 5.61 7.13 -0.08
C VAL A 58 5.24 5.84 0.64
N GLN A 59 4.62 4.93 -0.10
CA GLN A 59 4.19 3.64 0.42
C GLN A 59 5.30 2.61 0.25
N ARG A 60 5.55 1.83 1.31
CA ARG A 60 6.48 0.70 1.23
C ARG A 60 6.02 -0.30 0.18
N GLY A 61 6.97 -0.87 -0.55
CA GLY A 61 6.71 -1.99 -1.44
C GLY A 61 6.71 -3.33 -0.69
N TYR A 62 6.20 -4.37 -1.35
CA TYR A 62 6.13 -5.73 -0.80
C TYR A 62 7.03 -6.73 -1.55
N ALA A 63 7.57 -6.38 -2.72
CA ALA A 63 8.40 -7.24 -3.56
C ALA A 63 9.18 -6.44 -4.63
N GLY A 64 10.49 -6.20 -4.45
CA GLY A 64 11.30 -5.62 -5.54
C GLY A 64 12.68 -5.06 -5.19
N LEU A 65 13.48 -4.81 -6.24
CA LEU A 65 14.79 -4.13 -6.22
C LEU A 65 14.68 -2.60 -6.07
N THR A 66 13.46 -2.06 -6.22
CA THR A 66 13.13 -0.63 -6.26
C THR A 66 12.11 -0.24 -5.20
N ASP A 67 11.79 -1.14 -4.27
CA ASP A 67 10.75 -0.93 -3.28
C ASP A 67 11.26 -0.08 -2.13
N GLU A 68 10.46 0.92 -1.77
CA GLU A 68 10.71 1.68 -0.56
C GLU A 68 10.59 0.77 0.65
N ARG A 69 11.65 0.74 1.47
CA ARG A 69 11.73 -0.10 2.67
C ARG A 69 10.81 0.42 3.77
N ASP A 70 10.68 1.72 3.85
CA ASP A 70 9.91 2.44 4.87
C ASP A 70 8.66 3.07 4.23
N GLN A 71 7.68 3.41 5.06
CA GLN A 71 6.50 4.18 4.65
C GLN A 71 6.53 5.53 5.35
N PHE A 72 6.38 6.60 4.58
CA PHE A 72 6.45 7.96 5.10
C PHE A 72 5.67 8.97 4.25
N LEU A 73 5.38 10.12 4.85
CA LEU A 73 4.77 11.27 4.20
C LEU A 73 5.82 12.36 3.99
N ILE A 74 5.90 12.94 2.78
CA ILE A 74 6.68 14.14 2.50
C ILE A 74 5.72 15.31 2.41
N CYS A 75 5.90 16.36 3.20
CA CYS A 75 5.10 17.57 3.10
C CYS A 75 5.79 18.62 2.23
N ALA A 76 5.14 19.09 1.17
CA ALA A 76 5.70 20.15 0.33
C ALA A 76 5.72 21.53 1.04
N SER A 77 4.82 21.75 2.01
CA SER A 77 4.71 23.03 2.72
C SER A 77 5.79 23.21 3.79
N CYS A 78 6.03 22.22 4.64
CA CYS A 78 7.04 22.32 5.71
C CYS A 78 8.31 21.50 5.44
N GLN A 79 8.38 20.81 4.30
CA GLN A 79 9.52 20.01 3.83
C GLN A 79 9.95 18.88 4.80
N ARG A 80 9.07 18.50 5.74
CA ARG A 80 9.33 17.42 6.69
C ARG A 80 8.93 16.07 6.12
N THR A 81 9.69 15.06 6.52
CA THR A 81 9.41 13.64 6.26
C THR A 81 8.86 13.02 7.52
N THR A 82 7.64 12.49 7.45
CA THR A 82 6.99 11.87 8.59
C THR A 82 6.93 10.37 8.39
N PHE A 83 7.68 9.61 9.18
CA PHE A 83 7.63 8.16 9.13
C PHE A 83 6.36 7.60 9.77
N GLU A 84 5.72 6.68 9.06
CA GLU A 84 4.59 5.89 9.56
C GLU A 84 5.01 4.44 9.82
N ILE A 85 5.89 3.89 8.99
CA ILE A 85 6.45 2.56 9.19
C ILE A 85 7.94 2.62 8.90
N VAL A 86 8.75 2.11 9.83
CA VAL A 86 10.20 1.93 9.62
C VAL A 86 10.53 0.45 9.77
N ALA A 87 11.16 -0.12 8.76
CA ALA A 87 11.66 -1.49 8.83
C ALA A 87 13.00 -1.51 9.57
N LYS A 88 13.22 -2.54 10.39
CA LYS A 88 14.44 -2.79 11.16
C LYS A 88 14.83 -4.26 11.05
N SER A 89 16.13 -4.51 10.99
CA SER A 89 16.71 -5.83 11.11
C SER A 89 16.66 -6.34 12.56
N SER A 90 16.82 -7.66 12.73
CA SER A 90 16.92 -8.26 14.08
C SER A 90 18.09 -7.70 14.90
N ARG A 91 19.15 -7.24 14.22
CA ARG A 91 20.30 -6.59 14.87
C ARG A 91 19.91 -5.20 15.37
N GLU A 92 19.28 -4.38 14.54
CA GLU A 92 18.83 -3.03 14.93
C GLU A 92 17.81 -3.08 16.06
N MET A 93 16.86 -4.02 16.02
CA MET A 93 15.90 -4.23 17.12
C MET A 93 16.60 -4.48 18.46
N ARG A 94 17.64 -5.33 18.47
CA ARG A 94 18.41 -5.63 19.69
C ARG A 94 19.22 -4.44 20.18
N MET A 95 19.90 -3.72 19.27
CA MET A 95 20.73 -2.56 19.63
C MET A 95 19.87 -1.38 20.12
N GLY A 96 18.75 -1.11 19.45
CA GLY A 96 17.84 -0.02 19.80
C GLY A 96 16.85 -0.37 20.91
N ARG A 97 16.74 -1.65 21.29
CA ARG A 97 15.79 -2.17 22.29
C ARG A 97 14.35 -1.75 22.01
N TYR A 98 13.98 -1.64 20.73
CA TYR A 98 12.68 -1.13 20.33
C TYR A 98 11.54 -2.05 20.78
N LYS A 99 10.53 -1.46 21.41
CA LYS A 99 9.28 -2.10 21.82
C LYS A 99 8.13 -1.11 21.71
N THR A 100 6.91 -1.63 21.67
CA THR A 100 5.69 -0.80 21.71
C THR A 100 5.68 0.09 22.95
N GLY A 101 5.29 1.35 22.79
CA GLY A 101 5.26 2.36 23.85
C GLY A 101 6.52 3.21 23.95
N ASP A 102 7.66 2.73 23.45
CA ASP A 102 8.92 3.49 23.48
C ASP A 102 8.94 4.60 22.43
N LEU A 103 9.92 5.49 22.57
CA LEU A 103 10.21 6.54 21.60
C LEU A 103 11.22 6.06 20.54
N TYR A 104 10.85 6.26 19.28
CA TYR A 104 11.76 6.22 18.15
C TYR A 104 12.17 7.67 17.82
N GLN A 105 13.47 7.89 17.61
CA GLN A 105 14.00 9.18 17.17
C GLN A 105 14.63 9.01 15.80
N ASP A 106 14.08 9.71 14.82
CA ASP A 106 14.77 9.95 13.57
C ASP A 106 15.87 10.98 13.81
N ARG A 107 17.12 10.60 13.53
CA ARG A 107 18.29 11.45 13.72
C ARG A 107 18.43 12.50 12.62
N ALA A 108 17.96 12.21 11.41
CA ALA A 108 18.13 13.12 10.27
C ALA A 108 17.32 14.42 10.48
N GLN A 109 16.07 14.30 10.92
CA GLN A 109 15.20 15.45 11.16
C GLN A 109 14.97 15.74 12.65
N ASN A 110 15.73 15.10 13.55
CA ASN A 110 15.57 15.17 15.01
C ASN A 110 14.09 15.03 15.46
N THR A 111 13.35 14.15 14.79
CA THR A 111 11.90 14.01 14.98
C THR A 111 11.62 12.78 15.82
N ARG A 112 10.71 12.91 16.78
CA ARG A 112 10.36 11.84 17.71
C ARG A 112 9.01 11.23 17.35
N TYR A 113 8.89 9.94 17.62
CA TYR A 113 7.72 9.14 17.33
C TYR A 113 7.46 8.16 18.47
N THR A 114 6.20 7.91 18.80
CA THR A 114 5.83 6.74 19.61
C THR A 114 5.82 5.51 18.73
N ILE A 115 6.43 4.42 19.20
CA ILE A 115 6.27 3.10 18.60
C ILE A 115 4.90 2.55 19.02
N SER A 116 3.93 2.65 18.13
CA SER A 116 2.56 2.19 18.38
C SER A 116 2.37 0.67 18.22
N ARG A 117 3.22 0.03 17.40
CA ARG A 117 3.23 -1.41 17.20
C ARG A 117 4.60 -1.86 16.68
N VAL A 118 4.99 -3.07 17.06
CA VAL A 118 6.12 -3.80 16.46
C VAL A 118 5.56 -5.07 15.81
N LEU A 119 5.84 -5.29 14.53
CA LEU A 119 5.40 -6.47 13.79
C LEU A 119 6.61 -7.19 13.18
N ARG A 120 6.70 -8.51 13.31
CA ARG A 120 7.70 -9.30 12.57
C ARG A 120 7.14 -9.65 11.19
N SER A 121 7.78 -9.16 10.13
CA SER A 121 7.34 -9.31 8.73
C SER A 121 8.11 -10.42 7.99
N GLY A 122 9.29 -10.79 8.48
CA GLY A 122 10.10 -11.87 7.91
C GLY A 122 11.10 -12.47 8.90
N SER A 123 12.04 -13.27 8.39
CA SER A 123 13.07 -13.90 9.21
C SER A 123 13.99 -12.87 9.87
N ASN A 124 14.31 -11.77 9.16
CA ASN A 124 15.18 -10.69 9.60
C ASN A 124 14.57 -9.29 9.39
N GLU A 125 13.24 -9.17 9.37
CA GLU A 125 12.55 -7.89 9.18
C GLU A 125 11.49 -7.68 10.27
N PHE A 126 11.57 -6.53 10.93
CA PHE A 126 10.61 -6.02 11.89
C PHE A 126 10.11 -4.65 11.43
N LEU A 127 8.81 -4.40 11.56
CA LEU A 127 8.17 -3.14 11.21
C LEU A 127 7.78 -2.40 12.48
N LEU A 128 8.30 -1.19 12.63
CA LEU A 128 7.91 -0.26 13.66
C LEU A 128 6.83 0.64 13.10
N TYR A 129 5.62 0.55 13.64
CA TYR A 129 4.54 1.49 13.32
C TYR A 129 4.66 2.70 14.21
N LEU A 130 4.79 3.87 13.60
CA LEU A 130 5.13 5.11 14.26
C LEU A 130 3.95 6.07 14.28
N LYS A 131 3.82 6.80 15.38
CA LYS A 131 2.94 7.97 15.49
C LYS A 131 3.79 9.18 15.85
N PRO A 132 3.62 10.33 15.18
CA PRO A 132 4.34 11.56 15.52
C PRO A 132 4.19 11.90 17.01
N TRP A 133 5.30 12.07 17.71
CA TRP A 133 5.30 12.55 19.09
C TRP A 133 5.14 14.07 19.06
N ARG A 134 3.90 14.54 19.14
CA ARG A 134 3.63 15.93 19.52
C ARG A 134 3.63 15.98 21.04
N GLU A 135 4.29 16.98 21.63
CA GLU A 135 4.02 17.35 23.01
C GLU A 135 2.53 17.68 23.06
N GLN A 136 1.76 16.77 23.66
CA GLN A 136 0.32 16.95 23.79
C GLN A 136 0.17 18.27 24.57
N PRO A 137 -0.46 19.33 24.02
CA PRO A 137 -0.78 20.47 24.87
C PRO A 137 -1.61 19.88 26.00
N ASP A 138 -1.11 20.04 27.22
CA ASP A 138 -1.70 19.52 28.45
C ASP A 138 -3.20 19.82 28.38
N ARG A 139 -4.01 18.79 28.12
CA ARG A 139 -5.47 18.90 28.15
C ARG A 139 -5.91 18.73 29.61
N SER A 140 -5.35 19.56 30.48
CA SER A 140 -5.96 19.93 31.75
C SER A 140 -7.07 20.94 31.45
N VAL A 141 -8.15 20.44 30.84
CA VAL A 141 -9.42 21.19 30.79
C VAL A 141 -10.07 21.01 32.16
N THR A 142 -10.20 22.16 32.81
CA THR A 142 -10.84 22.48 34.10
C THR A 142 -12.20 21.82 34.32
#